data_AF-A0A4Z1J483-F1
#
_entry.id   AF-A0A4Z1J483-F1
#
_cell.length_a   1.000
_cell.length_b   1.000
_cell.length_c   1.000
_cell.angle_alpha   90.00
_cell.angle_beta   90.00
_cell.angle_gamma   90.00
#
_symmetry.space_group_name_H-M   'P 1'
#
loop_
_entity.id
_entity.type
_entity.pdbx_description
1 polymer ?
#
loop_
_entity_poly.entity_id
_entity_poly.type
_entity_poly.pdbx_seq_one_letter_code
_entity_poly.pdbx_strand_id
1 'polypeptide(L)'
;MYSDQGEDFIYIPLFAGIGNGAIGTQYDWNLTYAPQPATNNRSIAISLGKVVGGGSCLNKMTFDLAGKEDYDRWIEVGAVGWDELFPYFKKLTNFTPPAPEIAKEWDIQTDPSAHGYKGHVMKSVLRIDVLADQYFFASMKYLGIRKMFDSLNGDANGALWNPQSLDPDTKTRSNSRTAYWNSASNRTNLHLLTGQQVTKLITKLNNDGVAIIGVEVNVCRPQSSSNVLTTRIVCSWLHFSRSTVLAAKEVILEAGAIHSPQLLQLSGIGSSPLLEQFGIETVVHLPGVGANFQDHPLLRASTTCRLLKQKSIKSSAYWRNSGYLPFREQFDQ
;
A
#
# COMPACT_ATOMS: atom_id res chain seq x y z
N MET A 1 -3.76 -14.66 -3.12
CA MET A 1 -2.91 -14.03 -2.06
C MET A 1 -2.73 -14.98 -0.88
N TYR A 2 -1.65 -14.87 -0.11
CA TYR A 2 -1.44 -15.68 1.11
C TYR A 2 -1.90 -14.95 2.39
N SER A 3 -2.16 -15.68 3.48
CA SER A 3 -2.19 -15.07 4.81
C SER A 3 -0.76 -14.97 5.34
N ASP A 4 -0.39 -13.84 5.91
CA ASP A 4 0.82 -13.79 6.73
C ASP A 4 0.69 -14.63 8.00
N GLN A 5 1.82 -14.91 8.62
CA GLN A 5 1.98 -15.75 9.80
C GLN A 5 2.37 -14.93 11.05
N GLY A 6 2.15 -13.61 11.03
CA GLY A 6 2.51 -12.75 12.16
C GLY A 6 3.95 -12.24 12.13
N GLU A 7 4.62 -12.24 10.98
CA GLU A 7 6.06 -11.93 10.90
C GLU A 7 6.38 -10.45 11.17
N ASP A 8 7.37 -10.20 12.02
CA ASP A 8 7.78 -8.87 12.47
C ASP A 8 8.06 -7.87 11.34
N PHE A 9 8.63 -8.32 10.21
CA PHE A 9 8.94 -7.44 9.07
C PHE A 9 7.69 -6.91 8.35
N ILE A 10 6.49 -7.45 8.65
CA ILE A 10 5.21 -6.88 8.24
C ILE A 10 4.76 -5.83 9.25
N TYR A 11 4.88 -6.07 10.55
CA TYR A 11 4.21 -5.24 11.56
C TYR A 11 5.09 -4.16 12.18
N ILE A 12 6.39 -4.39 12.33
CA ILE A 12 7.28 -3.47 13.04
C ILE A 12 7.69 -2.33 12.10
N PRO A 13 7.38 -1.06 12.44
CA PRO A 13 7.63 0.08 11.56
C PRO A 13 9.09 0.28 11.15
N LEU A 14 10.04 -0.08 12.02
CA LEU A 14 11.48 0.02 11.73
C LEU A 14 11.86 -0.73 10.44
N PHE A 15 11.33 -1.93 10.24
CA PHE A 15 11.61 -2.73 9.06
C PHE A 15 11.02 -2.14 7.78
N ALA A 16 9.93 -1.38 7.90
CA ALA A 16 9.40 -0.60 6.78
C ALA A 16 10.26 0.63 6.51
N GLY A 17 10.67 1.40 7.53
CA GLY A 17 11.39 2.67 7.36
C GLY A 17 12.83 2.52 6.85
N ILE A 18 13.62 1.65 7.48
CA ILE A 18 15.07 1.51 7.22
C ILE A 18 15.37 0.23 6.43
N GLY A 19 14.53 -0.80 6.57
CA GLY A 19 14.66 -2.07 5.87
C GLY A 19 13.82 -2.18 4.60
N ASN A 20 13.88 -3.36 3.99
CA ASN A 20 13.00 -3.75 2.89
C ASN A 20 11.62 -4.24 3.36
N GLY A 21 11.38 -4.36 4.67
CA GLY A 21 10.13 -4.93 5.20
C GLY A 21 9.85 -6.29 4.58
N ALA A 22 8.65 -6.45 4.00
CA ALA A 22 8.26 -7.65 3.26
C ALA A 22 8.62 -7.63 1.75
N ILE A 23 9.28 -6.58 1.24
CA ILE A 23 9.71 -6.51 -0.17
C ILE A 23 10.76 -7.59 -0.45
N GLY A 24 10.61 -8.29 -1.59
CA GLY A 24 11.46 -9.41 -1.98
C GLY A 24 11.20 -10.74 -1.24
N THR A 25 10.25 -10.76 -0.30
CA THR A 25 9.81 -12.00 0.37
C THR A 25 8.71 -12.71 -0.43
N GLN A 26 8.19 -13.82 0.09
CA GLN A 26 7.02 -14.51 -0.49
C GLN A 26 5.74 -13.65 -0.56
N TYR A 27 5.70 -12.53 0.17
CA TYR A 27 4.59 -11.57 0.16
C TYR A 27 4.75 -10.46 -0.87
N ASP A 28 5.81 -10.47 -1.67
CA ASP A 28 5.99 -9.59 -2.82
C ASP A 28 5.67 -10.35 -4.12
N TRP A 29 4.97 -9.72 -5.06
CA TRP A 29 4.79 -10.28 -6.39
C TRP A 29 6.09 -10.36 -7.18
N ASN A 30 7.11 -9.58 -6.80
CA ASN A 30 8.44 -9.59 -7.39
C ASN A 30 8.38 -9.36 -8.91
N LEU A 31 7.68 -8.29 -9.31
CA LEU A 31 7.55 -7.87 -10.70
C LEU A 31 8.62 -6.84 -11.06
N THR A 32 8.83 -6.67 -12.36
CA THR A 32 9.69 -5.61 -12.88
C THR A 32 9.04 -4.90 -14.07
N TYR A 33 9.33 -3.62 -14.23
CA TYR A 33 9.08 -2.91 -15.47
C TYR A 33 9.92 -3.50 -16.59
N ALA A 34 9.34 -3.56 -17.79
CA ALA A 34 10.08 -3.91 -19.00
C ALA A 34 11.21 -2.89 -19.23
N PRO A 35 12.40 -3.32 -19.70
CA PRO A 35 13.47 -2.42 -20.10
C PRO A 35 13.01 -1.40 -21.15
N GLN A 36 13.34 -0.13 -20.95
CA GLN A 36 13.03 0.94 -21.89
C GLN A 36 14.21 1.90 -22.08
N PRO A 37 14.35 2.57 -23.25
CA PRO A 37 15.42 3.54 -23.46
C PRO A 37 15.46 4.65 -22.40
N ALA A 38 14.30 5.14 -21.96
CA ALA A 38 14.18 6.17 -20.91
C ALA A 38 14.76 5.73 -19.54
N THR A 39 14.88 4.42 -19.29
CA THR A 39 15.48 3.87 -18.07
C THR A 39 16.92 3.39 -18.27
N ASN A 40 17.56 3.78 -19.38
CA ASN A 40 18.83 3.21 -19.85
C ASN A 40 18.75 1.68 -20.04
N ASN A 41 17.63 1.20 -20.59
CA ASN A 41 17.36 -0.21 -20.82
C ASN A 41 17.45 -1.09 -19.56
N ARG A 42 17.19 -0.51 -18.39
CA ARG A 42 17.14 -1.25 -17.12
C ARG A 42 15.75 -1.77 -16.86
N SER A 43 15.69 -3.00 -16.35
CA SER A 43 14.49 -3.51 -15.68
C SER A 43 14.45 -2.98 -14.25
N ILE A 44 13.34 -2.37 -13.86
CA ILE A 44 13.18 -1.71 -12.55
C ILE A 44 12.17 -2.50 -11.74
N ALA A 45 12.50 -2.83 -10.49
CA ALA A 45 11.61 -3.60 -9.62
C ALA A 45 10.33 -2.83 -9.26
N ILE A 46 9.22 -3.56 -9.21
CA ILE A 46 7.90 -3.08 -8.78
C ILE A 46 7.49 -3.91 -7.57
N SER A 47 7.43 -3.27 -6.41
CA SER A 47 6.99 -3.94 -5.18
C SER A 47 5.48 -3.90 -5.08
N LEU A 48 4.83 -5.08 -5.07
CA LEU A 48 3.39 -5.21 -4.92
C LEU A 48 3.07 -6.29 -3.90
N GLY A 49 2.07 -6.04 -3.04
CA GLY A 49 1.69 -7.01 -2.01
C GLY A 49 0.95 -8.24 -2.54
N LYS A 50 1.51 -9.42 -2.28
CA LYS A 50 0.94 -10.76 -2.51
C LYS A 50 0.47 -11.41 -1.19
N VAL A 51 -0.24 -10.64 -0.38
CA VAL A 51 -0.72 -11.04 0.95
C VAL A 51 -2.10 -10.46 1.21
N VAL A 52 -2.90 -11.06 2.09
CA VAL A 52 -4.18 -10.48 2.52
C VAL A 52 -3.88 -9.11 3.16
N GLY A 53 -4.48 -8.05 2.62
CA GLY A 53 -4.15 -6.65 2.90
C GLY A 53 -3.34 -5.96 1.79
N GLY A 54 -2.79 -6.72 0.84
CA GLY A 54 -2.13 -6.22 -0.36
C GLY A 54 -0.91 -5.35 -0.05
N GLY A 55 -0.75 -4.27 -0.83
CA GLY A 55 0.37 -3.33 -0.69
C GLY A 55 0.46 -2.66 0.69
N SER A 56 -0.65 -2.57 1.45
CA SER A 56 -0.64 -1.98 2.79
C SER A 56 0.22 -2.75 3.80
N CYS A 57 0.52 -4.03 3.54
CA CYS A 57 1.42 -4.85 4.34
C CYS A 57 2.91 -4.63 4.02
N LEU A 58 3.22 -4.06 2.84
CA LEU A 58 4.60 -3.86 2.34
C LEU A 58 5.00 -2.37 2.31
N ASN A 59 4.04 -1.45 2.23
CA ASN A 59 4.31 -0.03 2.04
C ASN A 59 5.09 0.60 3.20
N LYS A 60 5.50 1.86 3.04
CA LYS A 60 6.29 2.59 4.04
C LYS A 60 5.46 3.26 5.15
N MET A 61 4.15 2.94 5.23
CA MET A 61 3.18 3.40 6.24
C MET A 61 2.90 4.91 6.27
N THR A 62 3.56 5.71 5.43
CA THR A 62 3.20 7.12 5.23
C THR A 62 1.72 7.25 4.91
N PHE A 63 1.02 8.16 5.60
CA PHE A 63 -0.38 8.44 5.37
C PHE A 63 -0.56 9.90 4.95
N ASP A 64 -0.74 10.12 3.65
CA ASP A 64 -0.96 11.44 3.04
C ASP A 64 -2.16 11.39 2.08
N LEU A 65 -2.72 12.57 1.79
CA LEU A 65 -3.72 12.78 0.74
C LEU A 65 -3.14 13.73 -0.32
N ALA A 66 -3.72 13.71 -1.52
CA ALA A 66 -3.42 14.72 -2.53
C ALA A 66 -4.09 16.07 -2.17
N GLY A 67 -3.75 17.12 -2.90
CA GLY A 67 -4.42 18.41 -2.75
C GLY A 67 -5.87 18.34 -3.20
N LYS A 68 -6.74 19.21 -2.67
CA LYS A 68 -8.15 19.29 -3.07
C LYS A 68 -8.29 19.36 -4.59
N GLU A 69 -7.47 20.20 -5.21
CA GLU A 69 -7.50 20.48 -6.64
C GLU A 69 -7.16 19.24 -7.48
N ASP A 70 -6.34 18.32 -6.96
CA ASP A 70 -6.01 17.09 -7.68
C ASP A 70 -7.21 16.14 -7.78
N TYR A 71 -8.05 16.08 -6.73
CA TYR A 71 -9.30 15.33 -6.76
C TYR A 71 -10.38 16.03 -7.57
N ASP A 72 -10.49 17.37 -7.47
CA ASP A 72 -11.51 18.12 -8.21
C ASP A 72 -11.32 18.02 -9.73
N ARG A 73 -10.07 17.86 -10.23
CA ARG A 73 -9.81 17.55 -11.65
C ARG A 73 -10.49 16.27 -12.12
N TRP A 74 -10.84 15.33 -11.24
CA TRP A 74 -11.55 14.11 -11.63
C TRP A 74 -13.00 14.39 -12.04
N ILE A 75 -13.60 15.49 -11.58
CA ILE A 75 -14.93 15.94 -12.01
C ILE A 75 -14.93 16.22 -13.52
N GLU A 76 -13.83 16.75 -14.07
CA GLU A 76 -13.70 17.07 -15.50
C GLU A 76 -13.82 15.83 -16.40
N VAL A 77 -13.54 14.64 -15.86
CA VAL A 77 -13.68 13.35 -16.55
C VAL A 77 -14.88 12.53 -16.09
N GLY A 78 -15.83 13.16 -15.37
CA GLY A 78 -17.10 12.56 -14.98
C GLY A 78 -17.07 11.72 -13.70
N ALA A 79 -16.03 11.87 -12.87
CA ALA A 79 -15.97 11.26 -11.54
C ALA A 79 -16.34 12.28 -10.44
N VAL A 80 -16.07 11.94 -9.17
CA VAL A 80 -16.38 12.77 -8.00
C VAL A 80 -15.15 13.57 -7.55
N GLY A 81 -15.37 14.69 -6.84
CA GLY A 81 -14.32 15.57 -6.35
C GLY A 81 -13.99 15.38 -4.87
N TRP A 82 -13.25 16.34 -4.32
CA TRP A 82 -12.85 16.31 -2.92
C TRP A 82 -14.02 16.32 -1.96
N ASP A 83 -15.04 17.15 -2.21
CA ASP A 83 -16.13 17.37 -1.24
C ASP A 83 -16.96 16.09 -1.02
N GLU A 84 -17.13 15.27 -2.06
CA GLU A 84 -17.76 13.96 -1.97
C GLU A 84 -16.85 12.90 -1.32
N LEU A 85 -15.53 12.95 -1.57
CA LEU A 85 -14.57 11.96 -1.08
C LEU A 85 -14.13 12.19 0.36
N PHE A 86 -13.99 13.44 0.78
CA PHE A 86 -13.43 13.82 2.07
C PHE A 86 -14.17 13.22 3.27
N PRO A 87 -15.52 13.13 3.29
CA PRO A 87 -16.24 12.40 4.33
C PRO A 87 -15.81 10.93 4.43
N TYR A 88 -15.46 10.27 3.33
CA TYR A 88 -14.97 8.89 3.32
C TYR A 88 -13.52 8.77 3.81
N PHE A 89 -12.65 9.72 3.48
CA PHE A 89 -11.29 9.80 4.06
C PHE A 89 -11.32 9.91 5.58
N LYS A 90 -12.28 10.67 6.11
CA LYS A 90 -12.53 10.72 7.56
C LYS A 90 -13.14 9.40 8.05
N LYS A 91 -14.16 8.87 7.39
CA LYS A 91 -14.82 7.62 7.80
C LYS A 91 -13.86 6.43 7.94
N LEU A 92 -12.84 6.34 7.07
CA LEU A 92 -11.92 5.20 7.06
C LEU A 92 -10.87 5.24 8.19
N THR A 93 -10.57 6.43 8.74
CA THR A 93 -9.44 6.62 9.69
C THR A 93 -9.87 6.77 11.14
N ASN A 94 -9.02 6.29 12.04
CA ASN A 94 -9.04 6.60 13.47
C ASN A 94 -7.71 7.24 13.84
N PHE A 95 -7.71 8.56 13.92
CA PHE A 95 -6.53 9.36 14.18
C PHE A 95 -6.30 9.55 15.67
N THR A 96 -5.09 9.24 16.12
CA THR A 96 -4.60 9.60 17.44
C THR A 96 -3.59 10.74 17.29
N PRO A 97 -3.89 11.95 17.79
CA PRO A 97 -2.97 13.07 17.73
C PRO A 97 -1.71 12.77 18.56
N PRO A 98 -0.56 13.42 18.24
CA PRO A 98 0.61 13.33 19.09
C PRO A 98 0.30 13.82 20.52
N ALA A 99 1.01 13.28 21.51
CA ALA A 99 0.93 13.79 22.88
C ALA A 99 1.28 15.29 22.90
N PRO A 100 0.63 16.12 23.76
CA PRO A 100 0.83 17.58 23.76
C PRO A 100 2.29 18.01 23.87
N GLU A 101 3.09 17.26 24.63
CA GLU A 101 4.52 17.51 24.80
C GLU A 101 5.29 17.30 23.51
N ILE A 102 4.95 16.25 22.76
CA ILE A 102 5.53 15.94 21.44
C ILE A 102 5.10 16.99 20.42
N ALA A 103 3.80 17.32 20.40
CA ALA A 103 3.28 18.35 19.50
C ALA A 103 4.00 19.69 19.70
N LYS A 104 4.24 20.06 20.96
CA LYS A 104 5.00 21.28 21.32
C LYS A 104 6.49 21.17 20.98
N GLU A 105 7.13 20.06 21.29
CA GLU A 105 8.57 19.86 21.04
C GLU A 105 8.91 19.91 19.55
N TRP A 106 8.03 19.35 18.70
CA TRP A 106 8.27 19.22 17.25
C TRP A 106 7.51 20.25 16.42
N ASP A 107 6.77 21.14 17.10
CA ASP A 107 5.93 22.15 16.46
C ASP A 107 4.98 21.50 15.44
N ILE A 108 4.33 20.39 15.84
CA ILE A 108 3.30 19.72 15.03
C ILE A 108 1.99 20.46 15.25
N GLN A 109 1.36 20.82 14.14
CA GLN A 109 0.00 21.35 14.11
C GLN A 109 -0.92 20.27 13.56
N THR A 110 -2.19 20.32 13.94
CA THR A 110 -3.21 19.37 13.51
C THR A 110 -4.52 20.11 13.39
N ASP A 111 -5.21 19.95 12.27
CA ASP A 111 -6.57 20.42 12.08
C ASP A 111 -7.54 19.31 12.49
N PRO A 112 -8.22 19.36 13.65
CA PRO A 112 -9.12 18.28 14.06
C PRO A 112 -10.27 18.03 13.07
N SER A 113 -10.62 19.02 12.24
CA SER A 113 -11.65 18.86 11.22
C SER A 113 -11.20 18.02 10.02
N ALA A 114 -9.89 17.82 9.85
CA ALA A 114 -9.27 17.04 8.78
C ALA A 114 -9.28 15.52 9.03
N HIS A 115 -9.58 15.07 10.26
CA HIS A 115 -9.39 13.66 10.64
C HIS A 115 -10.69 12.92 10.97
N GLY A 116 -10.65 11.61 10.73
CA GLY A 116 -11.56 10.66 11.34
C GLY A 116 -11.05 10.14 12.68
N TYR A 117 -11.98 9.73 13.54
CA TYR A 117 -11.70 9.25 14.91
C TYR A 117 -12.45 7.95 15.23
N LYS A 118 -13.05 7.32 14.22
CA LYS A 118 -13.95 6.16 14.41
C LYS A 118 -13.78 5.09 13.32
N GLY A 119 -12.87 5.31 12.38
CA GLY A 119 -12.59 4.37 11.31
C GLY A 119 -11.77 3.17 11.77
N HIS A 120 -11.49 2.27 10.84
CA HIS A 120 -10.75 1.04 11.12
C HIS A 120 -9.24 1.16 10.91
N VAL A 121 -8.81 2.11 10.09
CA VAL A 121 -7.38 2.34 9.84
C VAL A 121 -6.84 3.24 10.94
N MET A 122 -5.99 2.68 11.80
CA MET A 122 -5.32 3.45 12.85
C MET A 122 -4.27 4.35 12.23
N LYS A 123 -4.26 5.61 12.66
CA LYS A 123 -3.36 6.64 12.16
C LYS A 123 -2.75 7.39 13.34
N SER A 124 -1.44 7.41 13.46
CA SER A 124 -0.76 8.09 14.56
C SER A 124 0.64 8.55 14.17
N VAL A 125 1.23 9.45 14.97
CA VAL A 125 2.58 9.97 14.75
C VAL A 125 3.59 9.12 15.51
N LEU A 126 4.65 8.73 14.83
CA LEU A 126 5.72 7.90 15.40
C LEU A 126 6.94 8.73 15.79
N ARG A 127 7.59 8.32 16.90
CA ARG A 127 8.84 8.93 17.38
C ARG A 127 10.05 8.11 16.97
N ILE A 128 10.64 8.40 15.82
CA ILE A 128 11.88 7.73 15.39
C ILE A 128 13.14 8.61 15.44
N ASP A 129 13.18 9.88 15.03
CA ASP A 129 14.44 10.66 15.16
C ASP A 129 14.27 12.19 15.10
N VAL A 130 14.10 12.80 16.27
CA VAL A 130 13.71 14.22 16.40
C VAL A 130 14.73 15.20 15.82
N LEU A 131 16.02 14.86 15.85
CA LEU A 131 17.07 15.83 15.51
C LEU A 131 17.15 16.09 14.01
N ALA A 132 17.07 15.03 13.18
CA ALA A 132 17.09 15.18 11.73
C ALA A 132 15.89 16.01 11.24
N ASP A 133 14.72 15.75 11.79
CA ASP A 133 13.49 16.44 11.41
C ASP A 133 13.51 17.93 11.77
N GLN A 134 14.06 18.29 12.94
CA GLN A 134 14.23 19.71 13.31
C GLN A 134 15.12 20.47 12.33
N TYR A 135 16.23 19.85 11.89
CA TYR A 135 17.09 20.45 10.86
C TYR A 135 16.39 20.50 9.49
N PHE A 136 15.58 19.51 9.16
CA PHE A 136 14.78 19.50 7.94
C PHE A 136 13.83 20.71 7.92
N PHE A 137 13.00 20.91 8.94
CA PHE A 137 12.08 22.05 8.99
C PHE A 137 12.80 23.41 9.06
N ALA A 138 13.93 23.49 9.77
CA ALA A 138 14.75 24.70 9.76
C ALA A 138 15.28 25.03 8.36
N SER A 139 15.71 24.01 7.61
CA SER A 139 16.17 24.14 6.22
C SER A 139 15.03 24.54 5.28
N MET A 140 13.85 23.92 5.40
CA MET A 140 12.66 24.30 4.63
C MET A 140 12.31 25.78 4.85
N LYS A 141 12.29 26.22 6.11
CA LYS A 141 12.08 27.63 6.46
C LYS A 141 13.14 28.55 5.86
N TYR A 142 14.42 28.17 5.95
CA TYR A 142 15.52 28.93 5.36
C TYR A 142 15.37 29.10 3.83
N LEU A 143 14.86 28.07 3.15
CA LEU A 143 14.55 28.08 1.72
C LEU A 143 13.24 28.81 1.37
N GLY A 144 12.52 29.35 2.35
CA GLY A 144 11.22 30.00 2.13
C GLY A 144 10.07 29.01 1.88
N ILE A 145 10.29 27.71 2.09
CA ILE A 145 9.26 26.67 2.00
C ILE A 145 8.45 26.70 3.30
N ARG A 146 7.16 26.96 3.18
CA ARG A 146 6.27 27.00 4.35
C ARG A 146 6.09 25.61 4.95
N LYS A 147 5.83 25.59 6.25
CA LYS A 147 5.32 24.41 6.95
C LYS A 147 3.80 24.36 6.78
N MET A 148 3.25 23.20 6.46
CA MET A 148 1.81 22.99 6.37
C MET A 148 1.19 22.94 7.76
N PHE A 149 -0.08 23.37 7.84
CA PHE A 149 -0.86 23.30 9.07
C PHE A 149 -1.26 21.84 9.36
N ASP A 150 -1.75 21.14 8.33
CA ASP A 150 -2.11 19.73 8.34
C ASP A 150 -2.04 19.21 6.89
N SER A 151 -1.53 18.01 6.64
CA SER A 151 -1.42 17.46 5.26
C SER A 151 -2.72 16.83 4.75
N LEU A 152 -3.75 16.72 5.59
CA LEU A 152 -4.96 15.97 5.29
C LEU A 152 -6.22 16.83 5.16
N ASN A 153 -6.07 18.16 5.20
CA ASN A 153 -7.18 19.12 5.09
C ASN A 153 -7.44 19.59 3.65
N GLY A 154 -6.74 19.02 2.67
CA GLY A 154 -6.82 19.39 1.25
C GLY A 154 -5.71 20.33 0.80
N ASP A 155 -4.89 20.84 1.71
CA ASP A 155 -3.65 21.54 1.41
C ASP A 155 -2.47 20.55 1.35
N ALA A 156 -1.85 20.43 0.16
CA ALA A 156 -0.72 19.54 -0.08
C ALA A 156 0.61 20.28 -0.38
N ASN A 157 0.66 21.60 -0.18
CA ASN A 157 1.80 22.42 -0.59
C ASN A 157 2.69 22.86 0.59
N GLY A 158 3.76 22.11 0.89
CA GLY A 158 4.79 22.57 1.83
C GLY A 158 5.50 21.45 2.58
N ALA A 159 6.27 21.82 3.58
CA ALA A 159 6.92 20.89 4.50
C ALA A 159 5.92 20.40 5.55
N LEU A 160 5.89 19.10 5.84
CA LEU A 160 4.84 18.50 6.66
C LEU A 160 5.35 17.43 7.60
N TRP A 161 4.66 17.30 8.73
CA TRP A 161 4.73 16.13 9.57
C TRP A 161 3.64 15.17 9.12
N ASN A 162 4.02 13.99 8.63
CA ASN A 162 3.05 13.01 8.17
C ASN A 162 2.70 12.04 9.30
N PRO A 163 1.41 11.78 9.53
CA PRO A 163 1.04 10.63 10.32
C PRO A 163 1.34 9.34 9.54
N GLN A 164 1.37 8.23 10.28
CA GLN A 164 1.58 6.90 9.72
C GLN A 164 0.36 6.03 9.96
N SER A 165 0.13 5.05 9.08
CA SER A 165 -0.77 3.92 9.30
C SER A 165 -0.24 3.03 10.42
N LEU A 166 -0.39 3.49 11.66
CA LEU A 166 0.23 2.96 12.85
C LEU A 166 -0.79 2.91 13.98
N ASP A 167 -0.89 1.74 14.60
CA ASP A 167 -1.65 1.54 15.82
C ASP A 167 -0.96 2.26 17.00
N PRO A 168 -1.64 3.20 17.67
CA PRO A 168 -1.04 4.05 18.70
C PRO A 168 -0.67 3.29 19.98
N ASP A 169 -1.30 2.15 20.26
CA ASP A 169 -1.14 1.43 21.52
C ASP A 169 -0.08 0.34 21.39
N THR A 170 -0.17 -0.45 20.33
CA THR A 170 0.76 -1.56 20.06
C THR A 170 2.02 -1.09 19.36
N LYS A 171 2.00 0.11 18.74
CA LYS A 171 3.08 0.64 17.90
C LYS A 171 3.40 -0.30 16.73
N THR A 172 2.38 -0.92 16.15
CA THR A 172 2.51 -1.79 14.97
C THR A 172 1.78 -1.20 13.78
N ARG A 173 2.18 -1.61 12.57
CA ARG A 173 1.53 -1.24 11.31
C ARG A 173 0.02 -1.51 11.38
N SER A 174 -0.75 -0.49 11.03
CA SER A 174 -2.16 -0.64 10.66
C SER A 174 -2.25 -0.88 9.15
N ASN A 175 -2.67 -2.08 8.75
CA ASN A 175 -2.84 -2.47 7.34
C ASN A 175 -4.31 -2.84 7.04
N SER A 176 -4.69 -2.98 5.77
CA SER A 176 -6.09 -3.21 5.39
C SER A 176 -6.66 -4.52 5.96
N ARG A 177 -5.84 -5.54 6.20
CA ARG A 177 -6.30 -6.78 6.84
C ARG A 177 -6.61 -6.56 8.32
N THR A 178 -5.67 -6.00 9.07
CA THR A 178 -5.86 -5.70 10.50
C THR A 178 -7.01 -4.72 10.73
N ALA A 179 -7.18 -3.73 9.84
CA ALA A 179 -8.28 -2.78 9.89
C ALA A 179 -9.65 -3.42 9.57
N TYR A 180 -9.80 -4.05 8.40
CA TYR A 180 -11.12 -4.44 7.88
C TYR A 180 -11.45 -5.93 7.95
N TRP A 181 -10.45 -6.80 7.80
CA TRP A 181 -10.69 -8.24 7.92
C TRP A 181 -10.85 -8.65 9.39
N ASN A 182 -9.89 -8.29 10.25
CA ASN A 182 -9.92 -8.74 11.65
C ASN A 182 -11.15 -8.20 12.42
N SER A 183 -11.65 -7.03 12.05
CA SER A 183 -12.86 -6.44 12.65
C SER A 183 -14.17 -7.09 12.20
N ALA A 184 -14.13 -7.90 11.12
CA ALA A 184 -15.32 -8.49 10.50
C ALA A 184 -15.24 -10.03 10.34
N SER A 185 -14.11 -10.66 10.67
CA SER A 185 -13.85 -12.08 10.41
C SER A 185 -14.81 -13.05 11.12
N ASN A 186 -15.43 -12.62 12.22
CA ASN A 186 -16.44 -13.40 12.93
C ASN A 186 -17.80 -13.46 12.21
N ARG A 187 -17.99 -12.72 11.11
CA ARG A 187 -19.25 -12.72 10.35
C ARG A 187 -19.35 -13.99 9.51
N THR A 188 -20.40 -14.77 9.74
CA THR A 188 -20.63 -16.05 9.05
C THR A 188 -20.93 -15.90 7.56
N ASN A 189 -21.35 -14.71 7.12
CA ASN A 189 -21.62 -14.39 5.72
C ASN A 189 -20.42 -13.77 4.98
N LEU A 190 -19.25 -13.74 5.61
CA LEU A 190 -18.02 -13.23 5.01
C LEU A 190 -16.97 -14.34 4.94
N HIS A 191 -16.51 -14.65 3.74
CA HIS A 191 -15.56 -15.73 3.48
C HIS A 191 -14.28 -15.20 2.85
N LEU A 192 -13.13 -15.64 3.36
CA LEU A 192 -11.81 -15.35 2.81
C LEU A 192 -11.14 -16.64 2.34
N LEU A 193 -10.89 -16.74 1.04
CA LEU A 193 -10.18 -17.86 0.44
C LEU A 193 -8.75 -17.44 0.08
N THR A 194 -7.80 -17.76 0.94
CA THR A 194 -6.37 -17.55 0.67
C THR A 194 -5.79 -18.67 -0.18
N GLY A 195 -4.64 -18.42 -0.82
CA GLY A 195 -3.98 -19.39 -1.69
C GLY A 195 -4.73 -19.65 -3.00
N GLN A 196 -5.76 -18.85 -3.31
CA GLN A 196 -6.46 -18.88 -4.59
C GLN A 196 -5.98 -17.71 -5.46
N GLN A 197 -5.77 -17.98 -6.74
CA GLN A 197 -5.52 -16.97 -7.77
C GLN A 197 -6.65 -17.00 -8.78
N VAL A 198 -7.33 -15.86 -8.95
CA VAL A 198 -8.30 -15.68 -10.02
C VAL A 198 -7.55 -15.65 -11.36
N THR A 199 -7.98 -16.47 -12.30
CA THR A 199 -7.33 -16.62 -13.62
C THR A 199 -8.20 -16.06 -14.75
N LYS A 200 -9.52 -16.02 -14.57
CA LYS A 200 -10.48 -15.49 -15.57
C LYS A 200 -11.78 -15.03 -14.92
N LEU A 201 -12.40 -13.99 -15.46
CA LEU A 201 -13.80 -13.63 -15.20
C LEU A 201 -14.70 -14.47 -16.11
N ILE A 202 -15.78 -14.99 -15.55
CA ILE A 202 -16.74 -15.81 -16.29
C ILE A 202 -17.84 -14.89 -16.81
N THR A 203 -17.93 -14.79 -18.13
CA THR A 203 -18.86 -13.91 -18.83
C THR A 203 -20.07 -14.69 -19.34
N LYS A 204 -21.22 -14.02 -19.41
CA LYS A 204 -22.43 -14.54 -20.04
C LYS A 204 -23.09 -13.41 -20.83
N LEU A 205 -23.36 -13.66 -22.11
CA LEU A 205 -24.14 -12.73 -22.93
C LEU A 205 -25.61 -12.73 -22.46
N ASN A 206 -26.20 -11.56 -22.35
CA ASN A 206 -27.62 -11.34 -22.10
C ASN A 206 -28.16 -10.26 -23.05
N ASN A 207 -29.44 -9.92 -22.92
CA ASN A 207 -30.08 -8.91 -23.78
C ASN A 207 -29.49 -7.50 -23.59
N ASP A 208 -28.88 -7.23 -22.45
CA ASP A 208 -28.34 -5.92 -22.05
C ASP A 208 -26.82 -5.81 -22.28
N GLY A 209 -26.18 -6.84 -22.84
CA GLY A 209 -24.74 -6.91 -23.09
C GLY A 209 -24.07 -8.11 -22.43
N VAL A 210 -22.96 -7.87 -21.74
CA VAL A 210 -22.13 -8.92 -21.14
C VAL A 210 -22.21 -8.83 -19.62
N ALA A 211 -22.71 -9.89 -18.98
CA ALA A 211 -22.71 -10.04 -17.53
C ALA A 211 -21.50 -10.83 -17.04
N ILE A 212 -20.94 -10.46 -15.90
CA ILE A 212 -19.96 -11.28 -15.16
C ILE A 212 -20.71 -12.10 -14.12
N ILE A 213 -20.67 -13.43 -14.26
CA ILE A 213 -21.44 -14.36 -13.43
C ILE A 213 -20.59 -15.11 -12.40
N GLY A 214 -19.28 -14.87 -12.40
CA GLY A 214 -18.36 -15.56 -11.50
C GLY A 214 -16.90 -15.41 -11.93
N VAL A 215 -16.05 -16.20 -11.30
CA VAL A 215 -14.61 -16.24 -11.54
C VAL A 215 -14.09 -17.67 -11.61
N GLU A 216 -13.12 -17.89 -12.50
CA GLU A 216 -12.27 -19.07 -12.49
C GLU A 216 -11.12 -18.84 -11.51
N VAL A 217 -10.88 -19.81 -10.63
CA VAL A 217 -9.78 -19.78 -9.67
C VAL A 217 -8.90 -21.01 -9.80
N ASN A 218 -7.60 -20.79 -9.59
CA ASN A 218 -6.60 -21.84 -9.49
C ASN A 218 -5.97 -21.85 -8.09
N VAL A 219 -5.69 -23.04 -7.56
CA VAL A 219 -5.07 -23.21 -6.25
C VAL A 219 -3.55 -22.99 -6.38
N CYS A 220 -3.03 -22.00 -5.67
CA CYS A 220 -1.60 -21.73 -5.53
C CYS A 220 -1.10 -22.27 -4.19
N ARG A 221 -0.56 -23.49 -4.16
CA ARG A 221 0.09 -24.04 -2.95
C ARG A 221 1.55 -23.59 -2.88
N PRO A 222 2.04 -23.12 -1.73
CA PRO A 222 3.48 -23.03 -1.46
C PRO A 222 4.10 -24.42 -1.59
N GLN A 223 5.14 -24.56 -2.40
CA GLN A 223 5.98 -25.74 -2.34
C GLN A 223 6.89 -25.58 -1.11
N SER A 224 6.80 -26.51 -0.15
CA SER A 224 7.69 -26.54 1.01
C SER A 224 9.13 -26.75 0.54
N SER A 225 9.91 -25.67 0.45
CA SER A 225 11.38 -25.78 0.38
C SER A 225 11.95 -25.61 1.78
N SER A 226 12.81 -26.54 2.20
CA SER A 226 13.44 -26.63 3.52
C SER A 226 14.40 -25.50 3.91
N ASN A 227 14.45 -24.40 3.16
CA ASN A 227 15.29 -23.23 3.44
C ASN A 227 14.45 -21.96 3.57
N VAL A 228 14.28 -21.50 4.82
CA VAL A 228 13.40 -20.40 5.25
C VAL A 228 13.81 -19.02 4.69
N LEU A 229 15.04 -18.88 4.18
CA LEU A 229 15.57 -17.60 3.68
C LEU A 229 15.42 -17.41 2.16
N THR A 230 15.07 -18.46 1.41
CA THR A 230 14.92 -18.43 -0.06
C THR A 230 13.81 -19.34 -0.53
N THR A 231 12.69 -19.40 0.19
CA THR A 231 11.47 -20.06 -0.29
C THR A 231 10.90 -19.26 -1.47
N ARG A 232 11.42 -19.52 -2.67
CA ARG A 232 10.70 -19.23 -3.90
C ARG A 232 9.49 -20.15 -3.91
N ILE A 233 8.31 -19.58 -3.68
CA ILE A 233 7.07 -20.29 -3.97
C ILE A 233 6.98 -20.44 -5.48
N VAL A 234 7.49 -21.56 -5.97
CA VAL A 234 7.16 -22.03 -7.30
C VAL A 234 5.69 -22.42 -7.20
N CYS A 235 4.82 -21.73 -7.94
CA CYS A 235 3.52 -22.27 -8.26
C CYS A 235 3.82 -23.54 -9.07
N SER A 236 3.84 -24.68 -8.39
CA SER A 236 3.92 -25.97 -9.05
C SER A 236 2.66 -26.09 -9.90
N TRP A 237 2.79 -25.76 -11.19
CA TRP A 237 1.76 -25.97 -12.20
C TRP A 237 1.46 -27.46 -12.42
N LEU A 238 2.07 -28.36 -11.65
CA LEU A 238 1.90 -29.81 -11.75
C LEU A 238 0.51 -30.29 -11.32
N HIS A 239 -0.29 -29.45 -10.65
CA HIS A 239 -1.68 -29.77 -10.28
C HIS A 239 -2.61 -28.58 -10.57
N PHE A 240 -2.98 -28.39 -11.83
CA PHE A 240 -4.01 -27.43 -12.26
C PHE A 240 -5.40 -27.95 -11.83
N SER A 241 -5.85 -27.57 -10.64
CA SER A 241 -7.25 -27.75 -10.26
C SER A 241 -7.95 -26.41 -10.39
N ARG A 242 -8.54 -26.19 -11.58
CA ARG A 242 -9.40 -25.04 -11.83
C ARG A 242 -10.76 -25.30 -11.22
N SER A 243 -11.28 -24.31 -10.53
CA SER A 243 -12.65 -24.33 -10.03
C SER A 243 -13.33 -23.00 -10.34
N THR A 244 -14.66 -23.01 -10.31
CA THR A 244 -15.49 -21.84 -10.58
C THR A 244 -16.18 -21.41 -9.29
N VAL A 245 -16.16 -20.12 -9.01
CA VAL A 245 -16.97 -19.49 -7.98
C VAL A 245 -17.96 -18.56 -8.65
N LEU A 246 -19.26 -18.83 -8.48
CA LEU A 246 -20.33 -18.02 -9.07
C LEU A 246 -20.74 -16.87 -8.15
N ALA A 247 -21.08 -15.74 -8.75
CA ALA A 247 -21.60 -14.56 -8.06
C ALA A 247 -23.09 -14.40 -8.35
N ALA A 248 -23.92 -14.32 -7.29
CA ALA A 248 -25.36 -14.14 -7.44
C ALA A 248 -25.77 -12.70 -7.80
N LYS A 249 -24.87 -11.73 -7.58
CA LYS A 249 -25.14 -10.31 -7.83
C LYS A 249 -24.02 -9.68 -8.66
N GLU A 250 -22.85 -9.52 -8.04
CA GLU A 250 -21.77 -8.74 -8.61
C GLU A 250 -20.41 -9.39 -8.34
N VAL A 251 -19.46 -9.11 -9.22
CA VAL A 251 -18.03 -9.38 -9.03
C VAL A 251 -17.31 -8.04 -8.93
N ILE A 252 -16.66 -7.81 -7.79
CA ILE A 252 -15.85 -6.59 -7.55
C ILE A 252 -14.39 -6.96 -7.78
N LEU A 253 -13.72 -6.26 -8.71
CA LEU A 253 -12.34 -6.53 -9.09
C LEU A 253 -11.37 -5.62 -8.33
N GLU A 254 -10.64 -6.20 -7.37
CA GLU A 254 -9.70 -5.50 -6.47
C GLU A 254 -8.28 -6.11 -6.53
N ALA A 255 -7.79 -6.42 -7.74
CA ALA A 255 -6.47 -7.06 -7.94
C ALA A 255 -5.31 -6.04 -8.02
N GLY A 256 -5.60 -4.74 -7.84
CA GLY A 256 -4.63 -3.65 -7.98
C GLY A 256 -4.42 -3.19 -9.42
N ALA A 257 -3.72 -2.06 -9.58
CA ALA A 257 -3.58 -1.35 -10.86
C ALA A 257 -2.90 -2.16 -11.99
N ILE A 258 -2.08 -3.16 -11.63
CA ILE A 258 -1.38 -4.01 -12.60
C ILE A 258 -2.18 -5.27 -12.94
N HIS A 259 -2.70 -5.99 -11.94
CA HIS A 259 -3.35 -7.28 -12.19
C HIS A 259 -4.83 -7.16 -12.57
N SER A 260 -5.52 -6.08 -12.20
CA SER A 260 -6.92 -5.86 -12.61
C SER A 260 -7.09 -5.74 -14.13
N PRO A 261 -6.35 -4.84 -14.84
CA PRO A 261 -6.45 -4.79 -16.30
C PRO A 261 -5.93 -6.07 -16.96
N GLN A 262 -4.91 -6.73 -16.39
CA GLN A 262 -4.45 -8.04 -16.87
C GLN A 262 -5.59 -9.07 -16.82
N LEU A 263 -6.32 -9.15 -15.71
CA LEU A 263 -7.41 -10.11 -15.57
C LEU A 263 -8.58 -9.80 -16.51
N LEU A 264 -8.90 -8.52 -16.73
CA LEU A 264 -9.88 -8.11 -17.73
C LEU A 264 -9.48 -8.58 -19.13
N GLN A 265 -8.21 -8.34 -19.53
CA GLN A 265 -7.69 -8.78 -20.83
C GLN A 265 -7.72 -10.31 -20.98
N LEU A 266 -7.28 -11.06 -19.97
CA LEU A 266 -7.36 -12.53 -19.94
C LEU A 266 -8.80 -13.06 -20.04
N SER A 267 -9.78 -12.22 -19.70
CA SER A 267 -11.22 -12.52 -19.77
C SER A 267 -11.88 -12.05 -21.06
N GLY A 268 -11.10 -11.55 -22.03
CA GLY A 268 -11.60 -11.06 -23.31
C GLY A 268 -12.14 -9.63 -23.27
N ILE A 269 -11.86 -8.86 -22.20
CA ILE A 269 -12.29 -7.46 -22.05
C ILE A 269 -11.06 -6.57 -22.23
N GLY A 270 -10.94 -5.92 -23.38
CA GLY A 270 -9.77 -5.12 -23.73
C GLY A 270 -9.72 -4.72 -25.20
N SER A 271 -8.56 -4.26 -25.66
CA SER A 271 -8.34 -3.92 -27.07
C SER A 271 -8.35 -5.19 -27.94
N SER A 272 -9.32 -5.34 -28.85
CA SER A 272 -9.43 -6.54 -29.69
C SER A 272 -8.16 -6.88 -30.48
N PRO A 273 -7.48 -5.92 -31.15
CA PRO A 273 -6.21 -6.20 -31.83
C PRO A 273 -5.11 -6.72 -30.90
N LEU A 274 -5.11 -6.31 -29.62
CA LEU A 274 -4.17 -6.84 -28.63
C LEU A 274 -4.57 -8.25 -28.20
N LEU A 275 -5.85 -8.47 -27.90
CA LEU A 275 -6.36 -9.78 -27.47
C LEU A 275 -6.14 -10.86 -28.53
N GLU A 276 -6.35 -10.53 -29.81
CA GLU A 276 -6.13 -11.42 -30.95
C GLU A 276 -4.67 -11.89 -31.04
N GLN A 277 -3.69 -11.03 -30.76
CA GLN A 277 -2.26 -11.40 -30.74
C GLN A 277 -1.94 -12.50 -29.73
N PHE A 278 -2.74 -12.63 -28.67
CA PHE A 278 -2.60 -13.65 -27.64
C PHE A 278 -3.61 -14.81 -27.80
N GLY A 279 -4.34 -14.87 -28.91
CA GLY A 279 -5.36 -15.90 -29.16
C GLY A 279 -6.55 -15.83 -28.20
N ILE A 280 -6.83 -14.66 -27.64
CA ILE A 280 -7.94 -14.43 -26.72
C ILE A 280 -9.14 -13.89 -27.51
N GLU A 281 -10.26 -14.60 -27.44
CA GLU A 281 -11.53 -14.13 -28.00
C GLU A 281 -11.97 -12.82 -27.32
N THR A 282 -12.30 -11.81 -28.13
CA THR A 282 -12.85 -10.56 -27.59
C THR A 282 -14.30 -10.79 -27.17
N VAL A 283 -14.56 -10.57 -25.88
CA VAL A 283 -15.91 -10.48 -25.31
C VAL A 283 -16.41 -9.04 -25.33
N VAL A 284 -15.56 -8.07 -24.95
CA VAL A 284 -15.86 -6.64 -24.99
C VAL A 284 -14.65 -5.88 -25.53
N HIS A 285 -14.84 -5.14 -26.63
CA HIS A 285 -13.83 -4.22 -27.15
C HIS A 285 -13.76 -2.97 -26.27
N LEU A 286 -12.81 -2.92 -25.34
CA LEU A 286 -12.60 -1.82 -24.42
C LEU A 286 -11.11 -1.42 -24.41
N PRO A 287 -10.65 -0.63 -25.39
CA PRO A 287 -9.22 -0.40 -25.62
C PRO A 287 -8.51 0.37 -24.51
N GLY A 288 -9.26 1.03 -23.61
CA GLY A 288 -8.69 1.67 -22.42
C GLY A 288 -8.16 0.71 -21.36
N VAL A 289 -8.53 -0.59 -21.39
CA VAL A 289 -8.06 -1.57 -20.40
C VAL A 289 -6.55 -1.80 -20.54
N GLY A 290 -5.82 -1.42 -19.49
CA GLY A 290 -4.36 -1.51 -19.43
C GLY A 290 -3.63 -0.31 -20.03
N ALA A 291 -4.37 0.69 -20.56
CA ALA A 291 -3.82 1.96 -20.99
C ALA A 291 -3.71 2.95 -19.81
N ASN A 292 -3.14 4.13 -20.07
CA ASN A 292 -3.03 5.24 -19.12
C ASN A 292 -2.36 4.88 -17.77
N PHE A 293 -1.44 3.92 -17.77
CA PHE A 293 -0.65 3.59 -16.59
C PHE A 293 0.27 4.76 -16.21
N GLN A 294 0.19 5.18 -14.96
CA GLN A 294 0.97 6.28 -14.37
C GLN A 294 1.56 5.81 -13.05
N ASP A 295 2.81 6.16 -12.79
CA ASP A 295 3.51 5.82 -11.55
C ASP A 295 4.52 6.94 -11.18
N HIS A 296 4.94 6.97 -9.92
CA HIS A 296 5.88 7.96 -9.42
C HIS A 296 7.31 7.39 -9.36
N PRO A 297 8.27 7.93 -10.13
CA PRO A 297 9.65 7.48 -10.05
C PRO A 297 10.29 7.93 -8.73
N LEU A 298 10.76 6.96 -7.94
CA LEU A 298 11.51 7.25 -6.72
C LEU A 298 13.01 7.34 -7.01
N LEU A 299 13.61 8.49 -6.69
CA LEU A 299 15.05 8.70 -6.69
C LEU A 299 15.53 8.94 -5.26
N ARG A 300 16.58 8.23 -4.84
CA ARG A 300 17.17 8.37 -3.51
C ARG A 300 18.45 9.18 -3.58
N ALA A 301 18.47 10.32 -2.88
CA ALA A 301 19.70 11.04 -2.54
C ALA A 301 20.05 10.74 -1.07
N SER A 302 21.33 10.46 -0.81
CA SER A 302 21.83 10.21 0.54
C SER A 302 23.01 11.14 0.81
N THR A 303 23.06 11.75 1.99
CA THR A 303 24.18 12.58 2.44
C THR A 303 24.55 12.23 3.87
N THR A 304 25.82 12.43 4.23
CA THR A 304 26.31 12.21 5.60
C THR A 304 26.44 13.56 6.30
N CYS A 305 25.68 13.74 7.37
CA CYS A 305 25.76 14.93 8.21
C CYS A 305 26.58 14.64 9.47
N ARG A 306 27.59 15.47 9.76
CA ARG A 306 28.32 15.42 11.03
C ARG A 306 27.60 16.31 12.05
N LEU A 307 27.06 15.71 13.11
CA LEU A 307 26.48 16.46 14.22
C LEU A 307 27.59 17.14 15.03
N LEU A 308 27.63 18.47 15.02
CA LEU A 308 28.69 19.27 15.67
C LEU A 308 28.55 19.36 17.20
N LYS A 309 27.38 19.01 17.75
CA LYS A 309 27.15 18.86 19.20
C LYS A 309 26.33 17.59 19.45
N GLN A 310 26.96 16.59 20.05
CA GLN A 310 26.31 15.35 20.44
C GLN A 310 25.43 15.63 21.67
N LYS A 311 24.17 16.03 21.45
CA LYS A 311 23.14 15.80 22.48
C LYS A 311 22.78 14.31 22.39
N SER A 312 22.71 13.62 23.52
CA SER A 312 22.32 12.22 23.57
C SER A 312 21.02 12.02 22.78
N ILE A 313 21.08 11.24 21.69
CA ILE A 313 19.90 10.89 20.89
C ILE A 313 19.07 9.95 21.76
N LYS A 314 18.02 10.46 22.40
CA LYS A 314 17.03 9.64 23.10
C LYS A 314 16.06 9.05 22.06
N SER A 315 16.49 7.98 21.39
CA SER A 315 15.54 7.07 20.73
C SER A 315 14.63 6.47 21.80
N SER A 316 13.31 6.64 21.67
CA SER A 316 12.32 6.02 22.56
C SER A 316 11.46 4.99 21.80
N ALA A 317 11.96 4.48 20.68
CA ALA A 317 11.24 3.47 19.92
C ALA A 317 11.33 2.12 20.67
N TYR A 318 10.49 1.97 21.69
CA TYR A 318 10.26 0.69 22.36
C TYR A 318 9.20 -0.07 21.56
N TRP A 319 9.63 -1.04 20.76
CA TRP A 319 8.73 -1.95 20.06
C TRP A 319 8.46 -3.16 20.95
N ARG A 320 7.18 -3.50 21.21
CA ARG A 320 6.86 -4.77 21.87
C ARG A 320 7.24 -5.92 20.93
N ASN A 321 7.97 -6.89 21.47
CA ASN A 321 8.53 -8.11 20.85
C ASN A 321 9.90 -8.08 20.18
N SER A 322 10.58 -6.94 20.06
CA SER A 322 12.00 -6.96 19.68
C SER A 322 12.86 -6.80 20.94
N GLY A 323 13.35 -7.92 21.49
CA GLY A 323 14.44 -7.93 22.49
C GLY A 323 15.80 -7.39 21.98
N TYR A 324 15.79 -6.63 20.88
CA TYR A 324 16.90 -6.06 20.11
C TYR A 324 16.29 -4.85 19.37
N LEU A 325 16.67 -3.59 19.53
CA LEU A 325 17.99 -2.99 19.58
C LEU A 325 17.89 -1.68 20.40
N PRO A 326 18.58 -1.53 21.53
CA PRO A 326 19.02 -0.19 21.92
C PRO A 326 20.01 0.26 20.85
N PHE A 327 19.73 1.41 20.23
CA PHE A 327 20.61 2.11 19.27
C PHE A 327 21.94 2.61 19.93
N ARG A 328 22.39 1.96 21.00
CA ARG A 328 23.34 2.50 21.99
C ARG A 328 24.74 1.88 21.94
N GLU A 329 25.00 0.84 21.13
CA GLU A 329 26.27 0.08 21.25
C GLU A 329 26.99 -0.28 19.94
N GLN A 330 26.85 0.48 18.85
CA GLN A 330 27.60 0.18 17.60
C GLN A 330 28.48 1.32 17.04
N PHE A 331 28.85 2.32 17.85
CA PHE A 331 29.79 3.36 17.41
C PHE A 331 30.95 3.66 18.37
N ASP A 332 31.24 2.76 19.32
CA ASP A 332 32.48 2.81 20.11
C ASP A 332 33.37 1.59 19.79
N GLN A 333 33.84 1.51 18.54
CA GLN A 333 35.10 0.84 18.14
C GLN A 333 35.74 1.61 16.99
#